data_AF-A0A942GC07-F1
#
_entry.id   AF-A0A942GC07-F1
#
_cell.length_a   1.000
_cell.length_b   1.000
_cell.length_c   1.000
_cell.angle_alpha   90.00
_cell.angle_beta   90.00
_cell.angle_gamma   90.00
#
_symmetry.space_group_name_H-M   'P 1'
#
loop_
_entity.id
_entity.type
_entity.pdbx_description
1 polymer ?
#
loop_
_entity_poly.entity_id
_entity_poly.type
_entity_poly.pdbx_seq_one_letter_code
_entity_poly.pdbx_strand_id
1 'polypeptide(L)'
;MTEPDPTPPAPLLPGTDAPLAAGELVVLIDRRRRRYLLELTAGEEWHSHAGLVPHDDLIGRHEGSAVRTNRNMEIVVLRPTREDYVLKMKRGAQVVYPKDQAAIVAAADVRPGCTVVEAGAGSGALTLALLAAVGPAGRVISFERRG
;
A
#
# COMPACT_ATOMS: atom_id res chain seq x y z
N MET A 1 19.59 -14.93 -17.17
CA MET A 1 19.87 -13.87 -16.19
C MET A 1 18.98 -12.71 -16.60
N THR A 2 17.77 -12.65 -16.05
CA THR A 2 16.85 -11.54 -16.35
C THR A 2 17.36 -10.33 -15.57
N GLU A 3 17.52 -9.18 -16.23
CA GLU A 3 17.77 -7.94 -15.50
C GLU A 3 16.71 -7.78 -14.41
N PRO A 4 17.07 -7.33 -13.19
CA PRO A 4 16.06 -7.00 -12.21
C PRO A 4 15.15 -5.94 -12.82
N ASP A 5 13.84 -6.19 -12.76
CA ASP A 5 12.80 -5.22 -13.10
C ASP A 5 13.18 -3.88 -12.44
N PRO A 6 13.21 -2.74 -13.18
CA PRO A 6 13.53 -1.45 -12.58
C PRO A 6 12.77 -1.29 -11.28
N THR A 7 13.51 -1.02 -10.20
CA THR A 7 12.91 -0.80 -8.89
C THR A 7 11.86 0.29 -9.07
N PRO A 8 10.56 0.01 -8.83
CA PRO A 8 9.54 1.03 -8.98
C PRO A 8 9.94 2.20 -8.07
N PRO A 9 9.71 3.46 -8.49
CA PRO A 9 10.02 4.61 -7.65
C PRO A 9 9.40 4.39 -6.28
N ALA A 10 10.15 4.71 -5.22
CA ALA A 10 9.67 4.52 -3.86
C ALA A 10 8.29 5.20 -3.75
N PRO A 11 7.25 4.48 -3.28
CA PRO A 11 5.92 5.03 -3.25
C PRO A 11 5.93 6.28 -2.38
N LEU A 12 5.39 7.38 -2.91
CA LEU A 12 5.22 8.59 -2.12
C LEU A 12 4.34 8.25 -0.92
N LEU A 13 4.79 8.68 0.25
CA LEU A 13 4.04 8.47 1.48
C LEU A 13 2.87 9.44 1.57
N PRO A 14 1.81 9.10 2.33
CA PRO A 14 0.73 10.03 2.63
C PRO A 14 1.26 11.34 3.21
N GLY A 15 0.63 12.46 2.83
CA GLY A 15 0.97 13.79 3.33
C GLY A 15 2.07 14.51 2.56
N THR A 16 2.34 14.09 1.32
CA THR A 16 3.21 14.82 0.38
C THR A 16 2.38 15.74 -0.51
N ASP A 17 2.87 16.97 -0.74
CA ASP A 17 2.20 17.96 -1.59
C ASP A 17 2.34 17.67 -3.10
N ALA A 18 3.08 16.62 -3.47
CA ALA A 18 3.23 16.22 -4.86
C ALA A 18 1.88 15.81 -5.47
N PRO A 19 1.56 16.25 -6.70
CA PRO A 19 0.44 15.70 -7.46
C PRO A 19 0.56 14.19 -7.64
N LEU A 20 -0.58 13.51 -7.76
CA LEU A 20 -0.67 12.09 -8.06
C LEU A 20 -0.20 11.83 -9.49
N ALA A 21 0.70 10.87 -9.68
CA ALA A 21 1.20 10.47 -10.99
C ALA A 21 0.71 9.08 -11.42
N ALA A 22 0.79 8.81 -12.72
CA ALA A 22 0.65 7.45 -13.23
C ALA A 22 1.76 6.54 -12.67
N GLY A 23 1.44 5.27 -12.42
CA GLY A 23 2.29 4.30 -11.72
C GLY A 23 2.24 4.40 -10.19
N GLU A 24 1.59 5.42 -9.61
CA GLU A 24 1.39 5.48 -8.16
C GLU A 24 0.24 4.60 -7.71
N LEU A 25 0.44 3.91 -6.59
CA LEU A 25 -0.61 3.24 -5.85
C LEU A 25 -1.41 4.26 -5.03
N VAL A 26 -2.74 4.21 -5.15
CA VAL A 26 -3.68 5.08 -4.44
C VAL A 26 -4.78 4.28 -3.78
N VAL A 27 -5.39 4.87 -2.75
CA VAL A 27 -6.62 4.37 -2.16
C VAL A 27 -7.78 5.32 -2.45
N LEU A 28 -8.82 4.77 -3.07
CA LEU A 28 -10.10 5.45 -3.23
C LEU A 28 -10.99 5.14 -2.04
N ILE A 29 -11.59 6.18 -1.46
CA ILE A 29 -12.44 6.10 -0.28
C ILE A 29 -13.82 6.67 -0.63
N ASP A 30 -14.85 5.83 -0.51
CA ASP A 30 -16.23 6.27 -0.71
C ASP A 30 -16.87 6.85 0.56
N ARG A 31 -18.10 7.37 0.43
CA ARG A 31 -18.88 7.90 1.56
C ARG A 31 -19.19 6.90 2.66
N ARG A 32 -19.14 5.59 2.38
CA ARG A 32 -19.29 4.52 3.37
C ARG A 32 -17.94 4.10 3.96
N ARG A 33 -16.87 4.86 3.69
CA ARG A 33 -15.48 4.60 4.09
C ARG A 33 -14.95 3.27 3.58
N ARG A 34 -15.51 2.73 2.49
CA ARG A 34 -14.94 1.57 1.79
C ARG A 34 -13.70 2.03 1.03
N ARG A 35 -12.64 1.24 1.15
CA ARG A 35 -11.30 1.54 0.65
C ARG A 35 -10.96 0.61 -0.51
N TYR A 36 -10.48 1.17 -1.61
CA TYR A 36 -10.14 0.45 -2.83
C TYR A 36 -8.70 0.81 -3.22
N LEU A 37 -7.79 -0.15 -3.15
CA LEU A 37 -6.39 0.03 -3.52
C LEU A 37 -6.24 -0.28 -5.01
N LEU A 38 -5.63 0.63 -5.77
CA LEU A 38 -5.32 0.44 -7.18
C LEU A 38 -4.08 1.24 -7.57
N GLU A 39 -3.50 0.87 -8.70
CA GLU A 39 -2.45 1.63 -9.37
C GLU A 39 -3.09 2.60 -10.38
N LEU A 40 -2.62 3.85 -10.41
CA LEU A 40 -3.05 4.84 -11.38
C LEU A 40 -2.40 4.57 -12.73
N THR A 41 -3.21 4.18 -13.70
CA THR A 41 -2.76 3.96 -15.09
C THR A 41 -3.51 4.90 -16.01
N ALA A 42 -2.78 5.69 -16.82
CA ALA A 42 -3.40 6.64 -17.74
C ALA A 42 -4.31 5.94 -18.75
N GLY A 43 -5.48 6.52 -19.03
CA GLY A 43 -6.50 5.95 -19.91
C GLY A 43 -7.30 4.77 -19.35
N GLU A 44 -6.99 4.28 -18.14
CA GLU A 44 -7.75 3.23 -17.47
C GLU A 44 -8.88 3.82 -16.59
N GLU A 45 -9.79 2.95 -16.16
CA GLU A 45 -10.95 3.33 -15.35
C GLU A 45 -11.10 2.45 -14.11
N TRP A 46 -11.46 3.08 -12.99
CA TRP A 46 -11.87 2.38 -11.79
C TRP A 46 -13.39 2.20 -11.76
N HIS A 47 -13.84 0.95 -11.57
CA HIS A 47 -15.25 0.58 -11.54
C HIS A 47 -15.69 0.10 -10.16
N SER A 48 -16.86 0.55 -9.71
CA SER A 48 -17.49 0.05 -8.49
C SER A 48 -19.01 0.12 -8.55
N HIS A 49 -19.67 -0.37 -7.49
CA HIS A 49 -21.11 -0.19 -7.30
C HIS A 49 -21.52 1.29 -7.22
N ALA A 50 -20.59 2.18 -6.83
CA ALA A 50 -20.81 3.63 -6.76
C ALA A 50 -20.68 4.32 -8.13
N GLY A 51 -20.35 3.59 -9.20
CA GLY A 51 -20.09 4.11 -10.54
C GLY A 51 -18.62 3.99 -10.94
N LEU A 52 -18.26 4.80 -11.92
CA LEU A 52 -16.97 4.80 -12.61
C LEU A 52 -16.20 6.09 -12.34
N VAL A 53 -14.87 5.99 -12.21
CA VAL A 53 -13.93 7.11 -12.17
C VAL A 53 -12.79 6.83 -13.17
N PRO A 54 -12.59 7.66 -14.20
CA PRO A 54 -11.39 7.58 -15.05
C PRO A 54 -10.14 7.91 -14.23
N HIS A 55 -9.05 7.17 -14.44
CA HIS A 55 -7.79 7.46 -13.74
C HIS A 55 -7.22 8.84 -14.14
N ASP A 56 -7.47 9.28 -15.36
CA ASP A 56 -7.07 10.59 -15.86
C ASP A 56 -7.73 11.74 -15.08
N ASP A 57 -8.89 11.50 -14.44
CA ASP A 57 -9.52 12.48 -13.56
C ASP A 57 -8.79 12.59 -12.20
N LEU A 58 -7.95 11.62 -11.84
CA LEU A 58 -7.19 11.56 -10.59
C LEU A 58 -5.74 12.02 -10.78
N ILE A 59 -5.12 11.64 -11.90
CA ILE A 59 -3.74 12.00 -12.24
C ILE A 59 -3.62 13.52 -12.32
N GLY A 60 -2.55 14.07 -11.72
CA GLY A 60 -2.30 15.50 -11.62
C GLY A 60 -3.05 16.21 -10.49
N ARG A 61 -3.97 15.55 -9.78
CA ARG A 61 -4.59 16.10 -8.57
C ARG A 61 -3.71 15.88 -7.35
N HIS A 62 -3.92 16.68 -6.31
CA HIS A 62 -3.29 16.44 -5.01
C HIS A 62 -4.02 15.34 -4.23
N GLU A 63 -3.27 14.63 -3.39
CA GLU A 63 -3.83 13.77 -2.35
C GLU A 63 -4.90 14.53 -1.52
N GLY A 64 -5.99 13.84 -1.19
CA GLY A 64 -7.14 14.41 -0.47
C GLY A 64 -8.20 15.00 -1.38
N SER A 65 -7.94 15.10 -2.69
CA SER A 65 -8.93 15.56 -3.66
C SER A 65 -10.16 14.67 -3.70
N ALA A 66 -11.32 15.28 -3.88
CA ALA A 66 -12.57 14.58 -4.15
C ALA A 66 -12.90 14.62 -5.65
N VAL A 67 -13.36 13.50 -6.18
CA VAL A 67 -13.92 13.37 -7.53
C VAL A 67 -15.33 12.80 -7.47
N ARG A 68 -16.10 13.00 -8.53
CA ARG A 68 -17.45 12.45 -8.66
C ARG A 68 -17.44 11.32 -9.67
N THR A 69 -18.07 10.20 -9.31
CA THR A 69 -18.35 9.13 -10.27
C THR A 69 -19.41 9.57 -11.28
N ASN A 70 -19.55 8.81 -12.37
CA ASN A 70 -20.66 8.95 -13.31
C ASN A 70 -22.07 8.80 -12.70
N ARG A 71 -22.19 8.26 -11.47
CA ARG A 71 -23.45 8.21 -10.69
C ARG A 71 -23.55 9.33 -9.65
N ASN A 72 -22.76 10.39 -9.82
CA ASN A 72 -22.71 11.56 -8.95
C ASN A 72 -22.31 11.25 -7.50
N MET A 73 -21.57 10.15 -7.27
CA MET A 73 -21.05 9.76 -5.97
C MET A 73 -19.66 10.31 -5.74
N GLU A 74 -19.43 10.86 -4.56
CA GLU A 74 -18.15 11.44 -4.20
C GLU A 74 -17.18 10.37 -3.70
N ILE A 75 -15.96 10.43 -4.23
CA ILE A 75 -14.84 9.55 -3.90
C ILE A 75 -13.65 10.43 -3.56
N VAL A 76 -12.97 10.14 -2.45
CA VAL A 76 -11.72 10.80 -2.06
C VAL A 76 -10.56 9.91 -2.47
N VAL A 77 -9.52 10.49 -3.06
CA VAL A 77 -8.27 9.80 -3.38
C VAL A 77 -7.19 10.15 -2.35
N LEU A 78 -6.55 9.14 -1.78
CA LEU A 78 -5.41 9.29 -0.87
C LEU A 78 -4.26 8.40 -1.30
N ARG A 79 -3.04 8.70 -0.83
CA ARG A 79 -1.96 7.71 -0.89
C ARG A 79 -2.20 6.65 0.18
N PRO A 80 -1.91 5.38 -0.11
CA PRO A 80 -2.20 4.28 0.80
C PRO A 80 -1.27 4.33 2.01
N THR A 81 -1.85 4.10 3.17
CA THR A 81 -1.10 3.78 4.38
C THR A 81 -0.56 2.34 4.31
N ARG A 82 0.39 1.99 5.18
CA ARG A 82 0.81 0.59 5.32
C ARG A 82 -0.37 -0.34 5.67
N GLU A 83 -1.32 0.14 6.46
CA GLU A 83 -2.53 -0.61 6.79
C GLU A 83 -3.39 -0.87 5.54
N ASP A 84 -3.53 0.11 4.64
CA ASP A 84 -4.22 -0.08 3.37
C ASP A 84 -3.60 -1.24 2.58
N TYR A 85 -2.28 -1.25 2.45
CA TYR A 85 -1.57 -2.35 1.79
C TYR A 85 -1.81 -3.68 2.48
N VAL A 86 -1.60 -3.77 3.80
CA VAL A 86 -1.78 -5.02 4.55
C VAL A 86 -3.20 -5.57 4.42
N LEU A 87 -4.20 -4.71 4.40
CA LEU A 87 -5.60 -5.13 4.31
C LEU A 87 -6.04 -5.46 2.88
N LYS A 88 -5.41 -4.88 1.85
CA LYS A 88 -5.82 -4.99 0.44
C LYS A 88 -4.89 -5.79 -0.44
N MET A 89 -3.70 -6.17 0.04
CA MET A 89 -2.78 -7.05 -0.68
C MET A 89 -3.47 -8.37 -1.07
N LYS A 90 -3.10 -8.89 -2.25
CA LYS A 90 -3.53 -10.20 -2.71
C LYS A 90 -3.03 -11.26 -1.71
N ARG A 91 -3.97 -12.00 -1.12
CA ARG A 91 -3.65 -12.98 -0.07
C ARG A 91 -3.35 -14.33 -0.70
N GLY A 92 -2.11 -14.80 -0.56
CA GLY A 92 -1.73 -16.19 -0.83
C GLY A 92 -1.73 -17.05 0.45
N ALA A 93 -1.41 -16.42 1.59
CA ALA A 93 -1.41 -17.01 2.92
C ALA A 93 -2.14 -16.10 3.92
N GLN A 94 -2.46 -16.64 5.10
CA GLN A 94 -3.04 -15.85 6.19
C GLN A 94 -2.08 -14.75 6.62
N VAL A 95 -2.57 -13.51 6.67
CA VAL A 95 -1.76 -12.34 7.04
C VAL A 95 -1.83 -12.05 8.54
N VAL A 96 -0.71 -11.58 9.09
CA VAL A 96 -0.67 -10.98 10.44
C VAL A 96 -1.27 -9.57 10.33
N TYR A 97 -2.33 -9.29 11.10
CA TYR A 97 -3.04 -8.01 11.05
C TYR A 97 -2.29 -6.91 11.81
N PRO A 98 -2.53 -5.61 11.50
CA PRO A 98 -1.78 -4.48 12.07
C PRO A 98 -1.68 -4.48 13.60
N LYS A 99 -2.76 -4.87 14.30
CA LYS A 99 -2.76 -4.97 15.77
C LYS A 99 -1.70 -5.96 16.30
N ASP A 100 -1.57 -7.09 15.62
CA ASP A 100 -0.66 -8.17 16.03
C ASP A 100 0.76 -7.86 15.54
N GLN A 101 0.91 -7.22 14.38
CA GLN A 101 2.19 -6.69 13.92
C GLN A 101 2.80 -5.72 14.93
N ALA A 102 2.00 -4.76 15.42
CA ALA A 102 2.45 -3.80 16.43
C ALA A 102 2.85 -4.50 17.74
N ALA A 103 2.06 -5.48 18.18
CA ALA A 103 2.38 -6.26 19.37
C ALA A 103 3.67 -7.07 19.21
N ILE A 104 3.92 -7.70 18.05
CA ILE A 104 5.14 -8.45 17.76
C ILE A 104 6.37 -7.53 17.77
N VAL A 105 6.29 -6.40 17.05
CA VAL A 105 7.38 -5.40 16.99
C VAL A 105 7.75 -4.93 18.39
N ALA A 106 6.75 -4.60 19.21
CA ALA A 106 6.96 -4.15 20.58
C ALA A 106 7.52 -5.25 21.49
N ALA A 107 6.95 -6.45 21.44
CA ALA A 107 7.37 -7.56 22.30
C ALA A 107 8.79 -8.06 21.98
N ALA A 108 9.21 -7.97 20.72
CA ALA A 108 10.55 -8.37 20.28
C ALA A 108 11.61 -7.25 20.36
N ASP A 109 11.27 -6.07 20.92
CA ASP A 109 12.14 -4.89 21.01
C ASP A 109 12.80 -4.53 19.67
N VAL A 110 12.01 -4.61 18.58
CA VAL A 110 12.52 -4.29 17.25
C VAL A 110 12.65 -2.78 17.12
N ARG A 111 13.87 -2.32 16.86
CA ARG A 111 14.25 -0.91 16.79
C ARG A 111 15.12 -0.60 15.57
N PRO A 112 15.30 0.68 15.22
CA PRO A 112 16.15 1.07 14.09
C PRO A 112 17.55 0.47 14.18
N GLY A 113 18.05 -0.07 13.06
CA GLY A 113 19.34 -0.74 12.96
C GLY A 113 19.33 -2.23 13.32
N CYS A 114 18.21 -2.78 13.82
CA CYS A 114 18.14 -4.21 14.12
C CYS A 114 18.28 -5.08 12.87
N THR A 115 18.87 -6.26 13.06
CA THR A 115 18.78 -7.39 12.12
C THR A 115 17.71 -8.34 12.65
N VAL A 116 16.60 -8.47 11.94
CA VAL A 116 15.50 -9.35 12.33
C VAL A 116 15.41 -10.52 11.36
N VAL A 117 15.21 -11.72 11.90
CA VAL A 117 14.91 -12.91 11.10
C VAL A 117 13.42 -13.20 11.21
N GLU A 118 12.75 -13.40 10.07
CA GLU A 118 11.40 -13.95 10.00
C GLU A 118 11.40 -15.25 9.17
N ALA A 119 10.48 -16.16 9.49
CA ALA A 119 10.29 -17.41 8.77
C ALA A 119 8.81 -17.61 8.46
N GLY A 120 8.52 -17.87 7.18
CA GLY A 120 7.18 -17.76 6.58
C GLY A 120 6.93 -16.32 6.12
N ALA A 121 7.41 -15.97 4.92
CA ALA A 121 7.17 -14.64 4.35
C ALA A 121 5.68 -14.44 4.07
N GLY A 122 4.99 -15.50 3.64
CA GLY A 122 3.57 -15.45 3.30
C GLY A 122 3.27 -14.33 2.30
N SER A 123 2.29 -13.49 2.61
CA SER A 123 1.94 -12.32 1.76
C SER A 123 2.82 -11.08 2.04
N GLY A 124 3.86 -11.18 2.89
CA GLY A 124 4.78 -10.09 3.22
C GLY A 124 4.25 -9.06 4.24
N ALA A 125 3.08 -9.31 4.85
CA ALA A 125 2.42 -8.34 5.74
C ALA A 125 3.28 -8.02 6.99
N LEU A 126 3.84 -9.03 7.65
CA LEU A 126 4.71 -8.82 8.81
C LEU A 126 6.05 -8.22 8.39
N THR A 127 6.60 -8.65 7.25
CA THR A 127 7.84 -8.12 6.67
C THR A 127 7.79 -6.61 6.51
N LEU A 128 6.66 -6.06 6.00
CA LEU A 128 6.46 -4.61 5.89
C LEU A 128 6.50 -3.88 7.24
N ALA A 129 5.96 -4.50 8.29
CA ALA A 129 6.01 -3.91 9.63
C ALA A 129 7.43 -3.94 10.20
N LEU A 130 8.16 -5.04 10.01
CA LEU A 130 9.55 -5.19 10.46
C LEU A 130 10.48 -4.24 9.71
N LEU A 131 10.38 -4.15 8.38
CA LEU A 131 11.19 -3.23 7.57
C LEU A 131 11.02 -1.77 8.01
N ALA A 132 9.78 -1.36 8.29
CA ALA A 132 9.50 -0.02 8.81
C ALA A 132 10.10 0.19 10.21
N ALA A 133 10.11 -0.83 11.08
CA ALA A 133 10.65 -0.73 12.44
C ALA A 133 12.19 -0.71 12.46
N VAL A 134 12.85 -1.51 11.62
CA VAL A 134 14.32 -1.57 11.56
C VAL A 134 14.93 -0.39 10.81
N GLY A 135 14.15 0.30 9.97
CA GLY A 135 14.57 1.51 9.27
C GLY A 135 15.73 1.27 8.27
N PRO A 136 16.29 2.36 7.70
CA PRO A 136 17.24 2.27 6.58
C PRO A 136 18.59 1.64 6.94
N ALA A 137 18.98 1.65 8.22
CA ALA A 137 20.21 1.04 8.69
C ALA A 137 20.03 -0.42 9.16
N GLY A 138 18.80 -0.89 9.25
CA GLY A 138 18.48 -2.25 9.68
C GLY A 138 18.32 -3.21 8.52
N ARG A 139 18.05 -4.48 8.84
CA ARG A 139 17.74 -5.50 7.82
C ARG A 139 16.71 -6.50 8.33
N VAL A 140 15.89 -7.00 7.42
CA VAL A 140 15.00 -8.15 7.66
C VAL A 140 15.46 -9.28 6.77
N ILE A 141 15.75 -10.43 7.36
CA ILE A 141 16.10 -11.66 6.66
C ILE A 141 14.85 -12.55 6.69
N SER A 142 14.22 -12.72 5.54
CA SER A 142 13.00 -13.51 5.41
C SER A 142 13.29 -14.88 4.78
N PHE A 143 12.77 -15.93 5.38
CA PHE A 143 12.87 -17.30 4.87
C PHE A 143 11.49 -17.83 4.52
N GLU A 144 11.25 -18.17 3.25
CA GLU A 144 10.05 -18.88 2.80
C GLU A 144 10.45 -20.20 2.15
N ARG A 145 9.88 -21.30 2.63
CA ARG A 145 10.18 -22.65 2.10
C ARG A 145 9.20 -23.05 1.01
N ARG A 146 7.99 -22.49 1.00
CA ARG A 146 6.93 -22.82 0.03
C ARG A 146 6.48 -21.53 -0.65
N GLY A 147 6.93 -21.35 -1.90
CA GLY A 147 6.55 -20.26 -2.80
C GLY A 147 6.38 -20.80 -4.20
#